data_AF-A0A8T5TET0-F1
#
_entry.id   AF-A0A8T5TET0-F1
#
_cell.length_a   1.000
_cell.length_b   1.000
_cell.length_c   1.000
_cell.angle_alpha   90.00
_cell.angle_beta   90.00
_cell.angle_gamma   90.00
#
_symmetry.space_group_name_H-M   'P 1'
#
loop_
_entity.id
_entity.type
_entity.pdbx_description
1 polymer ?
#
loop_
_entity_poly.entity_id
_entity_poly.type
_entity_poly.pdbx_seq_one_letter_code
_entity_poly.pdbx_strand_id
1 'polypeptide(L)'
;MAEQHYIIAISAPILFVILGIIVLKICLKIAKAEKRTDIKWILISIGIQVGIIMFCSVPMILMAFSDGFQDTEGPPALMYPILFLAIFIDLNIINSLYEVGIGKSLFIFLIFMIPLGFFMFLEIWSLIEILL
;
A
#
# COMPACT_ATOMS: atom_id res chain seq x y z
N MET A 1 -2.51 27.96 -5.48
CA MET A 1 -1.57 26.84 -5.26
C MET A 1 -1.91 26.07 -3.99
N ALA A 2 -1.89 26.68 -2.79
CA ALA A 2 -2.23 25.98 -1.54
C ALA A 2 -3.55 25.18 -1.58
N GLU A 3 -4.64 25.74 -2.11
CA GLU A 3 -5.95 25.06 -2.23
C GLU A 3 -5.91 23.78 -3.07
N GLN A 4 -5.09 23.74 -4.13
CA GLN A 4 -4.97 22.57 -5.02
C GLN A 4 -4.30 21.39 -4.31
N HIS A 5 -3.33 21.65 -3.42
CA HIS A 5 -2.66 20.61 -2.65
C HIS A 5 -3.57 20.02 -1.56
N TYR A 6 -4.40 20.83 -0.90
CA TYR A 6 -5.40 20.30 0.03
C TYR A 6 -6.42 19.41 -0.69
N ILE A 7 -6.81 19.77 -1.91
CA ILE A 7 -7.69 18.95 -2.73
C ILE A 7 -7.00 17.61 -3.07
N ILE A 8 -5.73 17.61 -3.47
CA ILE A 8 -5.00 16.37 -3.79
C ILE A 8 -4.79 15.50 -2.54
N ALA A 9 -4.32 16.06 -1.44
CA ALA A 9 -4.06 15.35 -0.18
C ALA A 9 -5.32 14.68 0.41
N ILE A 10 -6.51 15.24 0.16
CA ILE A 10 -7.78 14.66 0.60
C ILE A 10 -8.33 13.68 -0.46
N SER A 11 -8.27 14.03 -1.74
CA SER A 11 -8.88 13.23 -2.81
C SER A 11 -8.07 11.99 -3.19
N ALA A 12 -6.73 12.04 -3.11
CA ALA A 12 -5.85 10.94 -3.49
C ALA A 12 -6.02 9.70 -2.59
N PRO A 13 -6.12 9.81 -1.24
CA PRO A 13 -6.43 8.66 -0.40
C PRO A 13 -7.81 8.05 -0.70
N ILE A 14 -8.81 8.88 -0.98
CA ILE A 14 -10.16 8.42 -1.34
C ILE A 14 -10.11 7.65 -2.66
N LEU A 15 -9.44 8.19 -3.67
CA LEU A 15 -9.23 7.55 -4.96
C LEU A 15 -8.47 6.23 -4.81
N PHE A 16 -7.43 6.19 -3.98
CA PHE A 16 -6.68 4.98 -3.67
C PHE A 16 -7.58 3.88 -3.11
N VAL A 17 -8.45 4.20 -2.14
CA VAL A 17 -9.39 3.23 -1.57
C VAL A 17 -10.40 2.74 -2.61
N ILE A 18 -10.98 3.64 -3.41
CA ILE A 18 -11.95 3.27 -4.46
C ILE A 18 -11.31 2.36 -5.50
N LEU A 19 -10.13 2.74 -6.02
CA LEU A 19 -9.37 1.93 -6.98
C LEU A 19 -8.95 0.60 -6.37
N GLY A 20 -8.48 0.61 -5.12
CA GLY A 20 -8.11 -0.59 -4.38
C GLY A 20 -9.26 -1.58 -4.27
N ILE A 21 -10.47 -1.12 -3.95
CA ILE A 21 -11.67 -1.97 -3.90
C ILE A 21 -11.96 -2.59 -5.26
N ILE A 22 -11.94 -1.79 -6.33
CA ILE A 22 -12.25 -2.26 -7.69
C ILE A 22 -11.22 -3.29 -8.14
N VAL A 23 -9.93 -2.96 -8.01
CA VAL A 23 -8.81 -3.82 -8.40
C VAL A 23 -8.86 -5.13 -7.62
N LEU A 24 -8.99 -5.06 -6.28
CA LEU A 24 -9.02 -6.26 -5.46
C LEU A 24 -10.21 -7.15 -5.80
N LYS A 25 -11.40 -6.56 -6.03
CA LYS A 25 -12.60 -7.31 -6.44
C LYS A 25 -12.41 -8.03 -7.77
N ILE A 26 -11.75 -7.39 -8.74
CA ILE A 26 -11.41 -8.02 -10.03
C ILE A 26 -10.40 -9.14 -9.81
N CYS A 27 -9.34 -8.91 -9.04
CA CYS A 27 -8.31 -9.90 -8.74
C CYS A 27 -8.88 -11.14 -8.04
N LEU A 28 -9.78 -10.98 -7.08
CA LEU A 28 -10.45 -12.09 -6.39
C LEU A 28 -11.30 -12.92 -7.34
N LYS A 29 -11.98 -12.28 -8.29
CA LYS A 29 -12.76 -12.97 -9.32
C LYS A 29 -11.86 -13.78 -10.27
N ILE A 30 -10.73 -13.21 -10.69
CA ILE A 30 -9.73 -13.89 -11.53
C ILE A 30 -9.09 -15.07 -10.78
N ALA A 31 -8.74 -14.86 -9.52
CA ALA A 31 -8.13 -15.87 -8.66
C ALA A 31 -9.10 -16.98 -8.24
N LYS A 32 -10.41 -16.83 -8.51
CA LYS A 32 -11.48 -17.72 -8.07
C LYS A 32 -11.46 -17.89 -6.54
N ALA A 33 -11.47 -16.77 -5.82
CA ALA A 33 -11.56 -16.76 -4.36
C ALA A 33 -12.84 -17.45 -3.88
N GLU A 34 -12.72 -18.35 -2.90
CA GLU A 34 -13.81 -19.21 -2.45
C GLU A 34 -14.60 -18.59 -1.30
N LYS A 35 -13.96 -17.74 -0.49
CA LYS A 35 -14.55 -17.15 0.71
C LYS A 35 -14.29 -15.66 0.81
N ARG A 36 -15.15 -14.99 1.60
CA ARG A 36 -14.99 -13.60 2.07
C ARG A 36 -14.78 -12.59 0.94
N THR A 37 -15.50 -12.71 -0.17
CA THR A 37 -15.39 -11.80 -1.32
C THR A 37 -16.32 -10.58 -1.24
N ASP A 38 -17.13 -10.48 -0.19
CA ASP A 38 -18.00 -9.32 0.05
C ASP A 38 -17.18 -8.04 0.31
N ILE A 39 -17.77 -6.89 0.00
CA ILE A 39 -17.12 -5.57 0.15
C ILE A 39 -16.61 -5.35 1.58
N LYS A 40 -17.32 -5.84 2.61
CA LYS A 40 -16.88 -5.76 4.01
C LYS A 40 -15.49 -6.37 4.22
N TRP A 41 -15.24 -7.54 3.64
CA TRP A 41 -13.97 -8.26 3.78
C TRP A 41 -12.87 -7.64 2.93
N ILE A 42 -13.22 -7.15 1.74
CA ILE A 42 -12.34 -6.34 0.89
C ILE A 42 -11.84 -5.11 1.66
N LEU A 43 -12.75 -4.35 2.28
CA LEU A 43 -12.41 -3.19 3.09
C LEU A 43 -11.54 -3.54 4.28
N ILE A 44 -11.82 -4.64 4.98
CA ILE A 44 -10.97 -5.12 6.09
C ILE A 44 -9.56 -5.42 5.58
N SER A 45 -9.42 -6.11 4.45
CA SER A 45 -8.10 -6.44 3.90
C SER A 45 -7.31 -5.19 3.48
N ILE A 46 -7.97 -4.22 2.84
CA ILE A 46 -7.35 -2.94 2.47
C ILE A 46 -6.96 -2.17 3.72
N GLY A 47 -7.80 -2.15 4.76
CA GLY A 47 -7.50 -1.50 6.03
C GLY A 47 -6.27 -2.09 6.71
N ILE A 48 -6.11 -3.42 6.69
CA ILE A 48 -4.92 -4.06 7.25
C ILE A 48 -3.67 -3.74 6.41
N GLN A 49 -3.75 -3.81 5.08
CA GLN A 49 -2.64 -3.45 4.19
C GLN A 49 -2.19 -2.01 4.40
N VAL A 50 -3.13 -1.05 4.47
CA VAL A 50 -2.84 0.35 4.81
C VAL A 50 -2.21 0.46 6.19
N GLY A 51 -2.71 -0.30 7.17
CA GLY A 51 -2.13 -0.35 8.52
C GLY A 51 -0.69 -0.85 8.53
N ILE A 52 -0.37 -1.89 7.76
CA ILE A 52 0.99 -2.43 7.61
C ILE A 52 1.89 -1.42 6.92
N ILE A 53 1.43 -0.80 5.82
CA ILE A 53 2.19 0.24 5.11
C ILE A 53 2.50 1.39 6.06
N MET A 54 1.52 1.88 6.82
CA MET A 54 1.71 2.95 7.80
C MET A 54 2.67 2.53 8.92
N PHE A 55 2.54 1.30 9.43
CA PHE A 55 3.43 0.76 10.45
C PHE A 55 4.88 0.69 9.97
N CYS A 56 5.11 0.35 8.70
CA CYS A 56 6.43 0.33 8.11
C CYS A 56 6.95 1.73 7.74
N SER A 57 6.10 2.60 7.17
CA SER A 57 6.50 3.90 6.64
C SER A 57 6.69 4.96 7.72
N VAL A 58 5.91 4.96 8.80
CA VAL A 58 6.03 5.97 9.86
C VAL A 58 7.41 5.95 10.53
N PRO A 59 7.97 4.81 10.96
CA PRO A 59 9.34 4.75 11.48
C PRO A 59 10.38 5.22 10.45
N MET A 60 10.18 4.92 9.16
CA MET A 60 11.07 5.40 8.10
C MET A 60 11.06 6.91 7.97
N ILE A 61 9.86 7.50 7.96
CA ILE A 61 9.66 8.93 7.86
C ILE A 61 10.26 9.63 9.09
N LEU A 62 10.06 9.07 10.29
CA LEU A 62 10.66 9.60 11.52
C LEU A 62 12.18 9.56 11.49
N MET A 63 12.77 8.45 11.02
CA MET A 63 14.22 8.37 10.80
C MET A 63 14.71 9.36 9.75
N ALA A 64 13.89 9.64 8.71
CA ALA A 64 14.24 10.62 7.68
C ALA A 64 14.35 12.02 8.26
N PHE A 65 13.40 12.39 9.13
CA PHE A 65 13.40 13.69 9.79
C PHE A 65 14.46 13.82 10.88
N SER A 66 14.98 12.72 11.42
CA SER A 66 16.04 12.73 12.42
C SER A 66 17.45 12.62 11.84
N ASP A 67 17.62 12.91 10.54
CA ASP A 67 18.90 12.76 9.83
C ASP A 67 19.49 11.34 9.87
N GLY A 68 18.66 10.33 10.16
CA GLY A 68 19.07 8.94 10.37
C GLY A 68 19.57 8.21 9.11
N PHE A 69 19.52 8.88 7.95
CA PHE A 69 20.06 8.38 6.68
C PHE A 69 21.32 9.13 6.21
N GLN A 70 21.85 10.12 6.96
CA GLN A 70 22.97 10.95 6.50
C GLN A 70 24.25 10.15 6.20
N ASP A 71 24.49 9.04 6.90
CA ASP A 71 25.69 8.20 6.75
C ASP A 71 25.46 6.95 5.87
N THR A 72 24.29 6.82 5.22
CA THR A 72 23.91 5.62 4.46
C THR A 72 23.31 5.98 3.11
N GLU A 73 23.80 5.36 2.02
CA GLU A 73 23.25 5.53 0.65
C GLU A 73 21.83 4.94 0.45
N GLY A 74 21.13 4.57 1.52
CA GLY A 74 19.84 3.93 1.46
C GLY A 74 19.27 3.61 2.84
N PRO A 75 18.15 2.88 2.89
CA PRO A 75 17.52 2.55 4.16
C PRO A 75 18.42 1.67 5.06
N PRO A 76 18.41 1.85 6.39
CA PRO A 76 19.16 1.01 7.31
C PRO A 76 18.96 -0.47 7.02
N ALA A 77 20.03 -1.25 7.11
CA ALA A 77 20.00 -2.69 6.83
C ALA A 77 18.91 -3.45 7.63
N LEU A 78 18.57 -2.94 8.82
CA LEU A 78 17.50 -3.46 9.68
C LEU A 78 16.09 -3.32 9.09
N MET A 79 15.90 -2.51 8.05
CA MET A 79 14.62 -2.33 7.39
C MET A 79 14.28 -3.42 6.37
N TYR A 80 15.27 -4.04 5.73
CA TYR A 80 14.99 -5.12 4.76
C TYR A 80 14.23 -6.30 5.40
N PRO A 81 14.58 -6.78 6.62
CA PRO A 81 13.79 -7.79 7.32
C PRO A 81 12.36 -7.33 7.65
N ILE A 82 12.17 -6.05 8.00
CA ILE A 82 10.84 -5.49 8.33
C ILE A 82 9.96 -5.45 7.08
N LEU A 83 10.50 -4.97 5.96
CA LEU A 83 9.79 -4.96 4.67
C LEU A 83 9.45 -6.37 4.21
N PHE A 84 10.38 -7.32 4.36
CA PHE A 84 10.13 -8.72 4.06
C PHE A 84 8.99 -9.30 4.92
N LEU A 85 9.01 -9.02 6.22
CA LEU A 85 7.94 -9.43 7.13
C LEU A 85 6.59 -8.80 6.75
N ALA A 86 6.57 -7.53 6.37
CA ALA A 86 5.36 -6.83 5.93
C ALA A 86 4.74 -7.49 4.69
N ILE A 87 5.55 -7.76 3.66
CA ILE A 87 5.11 -8.47 2.45
C ILE A 87 4.60 -9.88 2.82
N PHE A 88 5.31 -10.58 3.71
CA PHE A 88 4.90 -11.90 4.16
C PHE A 88 3.54 -11.87 4.86
N ILE A 89 3.31 -10.89 5.73
CA ILE A 89 2.02 -10.70 6.41
C ILE A 89 0.92 -10.40 5.39
N ASP A 90 1.14 -9.49 4.43
CA ASP A 90 0.16 -9.17 3.39
C ASP A 90 -0.24 -10.39 2.56
N LEU A 91 0.73 -11.18 2.11
CA LEU A 91 0.48 -12.41 1.36
C LEU A 91 -0.33 -13.42 2.17
N ASN A 92 -0.01 -13.57 3.47
CA ASN A 92 -0.73 -14.46 4.36
C ASN A 92 -2.15 -13.97 4.64
N ILE A 93 -2.36 -12.67 4.79
CA ILE A 93 -3.69 -12.10 4.98
C ILE A 93 -4.56 -12.34 3.75
N ILE A 94 -4.04 -12.06 2.55
CA ILE A 94 -4.79 -12.32 1.31
C ILE A 94 -5.11 -13.81 1.20
N ASN A 95 -4.14 -14.69 1.45
CA ASN A 95 -4.35 -16.13 1.39
C ASN A 95 -5.36 -16.62 2.45
N SER A 96 -5.26 -16.14 3.69
CA SER A 96 -6.10 -16.56 4.81
C SER A 96 -7.53 -15.99 4.72
N LEU A 97 -7.70 -14.78 4.22
CA LEU A 97 -9.02 -14.18 4.07
C LEU A 97 -9.79 -14.79 2.90
N TYR A 98 -9.12 -14.96 1.75
CA TYR A 98 -9.79 -15.28 0.50
C TYR A 98 -9.65 -16.75 0.06
N GLU A 99 -8.83 -17.54 0.76
CA GLU A 99 -8.56 -18.95 0.50
C GLU A 99 -8.16 -19.22 -0.96
N VAL A 100 -7.26 -18.39 -1.48
CA VAL A 100 -6.84 -18.41 -2.90
C VAL A 100 -5.59 -19.27 -3.17
N GLY A 101 -4.81 -19.58 -2.15
CA GLY A 101 -3.49 -20.22 -2.25
C GLY A 101 -2.35 -19.21 -2.45
N ILE A 102 -1.13 -19.58 -2.03
CA ILE A 102 0.04 -18.68 -1.99
C ILE A 102 0.44 -18.09 -3.35
N GLY A 103 0.33 -18.88 -4.43
CA GLY A 103 0.67 -18.40 -5.78
C GLY A 103 -0.31 -17.33 -6.27
N LYS A 104 -1.60 -17.51 -5.96
CA LYS A 104 -2.64 -16.53 -6.34
C LYS A 104 -2.63 -15.33 -5.42
N SER A 105 -2.30 -15.48 -4.14
CA SER A 105 -2.14 -14.33 -3.23
C SER A 105 -0.97 -13.45 -3.67
N LEU A 106 0.13 -14.03 -4.15
CA LEU A 106 1.24 -13.27 -4.75
C LEU A 106 0.78 -12.50 -5.99
N PHE A 107 0.03 -13.14 -6.89
CA PHE A 107 -0.53 -12.48 -8.06
C PHE A 107 -1.46 -11.30 -7.67
N ILE A 108 -2.36 -11.50 -6.72
CA ILE A 108 -3.24 -10.44 -6.21
C ILE A 108 -2.42 -9.30 -5.61
N PHE A 109 -1.42 -9.61 -4.79
CA PHE A 109 -0.53 -8.62 -4.18
C PHE A 109 0.20 -7.77 -5.23
N LEU A 110 0.79 -8.40 -6.24
CA LEU A 110 1.50 -7.69 -7.31
C LEU A 110 0.59 -6.74 -8.10
N ILE A 111 -0.65 -7.14 -8.39
CA ILE A 111 -1.60 -6.24 -9.05
C ILE A 111 -2.05 -5.12 -8.10
N PHE A 112 -2.21 -5.42 -6.82
CA PHE A 112 -2.57 -4.41 -5.82
C PHE A 112 -1.48 -3.35 -5.61
N MET A 113 -0.22 -3.65 -5.95
CA MET A 113 0.84 -2.63 -5.97
C MET A 113 0.64 -1.56 -7.05
N ILE A 114 -0.16 -1.81 -8.10
CA ILE A 114 -0.43 -0.83 -9.17
C ILE A 114 -1.13 0.43 -8.65
N PRO A 115 -2.31 0.35 -8.00
CA PRO A 115 -2.96 1.54 -7.44
C PRO A 115 -2.09 2.22 -6.37
N LEU A 116 -1.26 1.47 -5.63
CA LEU A 116 -0.31 2.03 -4.68
C LEU A 116 0.80 2.84 -5.37
N GLY A 117 1.40 2.30 -6.43
CA GLY A 117 2.40 3.01 -7.23
C GLY A 117 1.82 4.27 -7.89
N PHE A 118 0.58 4.19 -8.39
CA PHE A 118 -0.13 5.35 -8.93
C PHE A 118 -0.37 6.43 -7.86
N PHE A 119 -0.79 6.04 -6.66
CA PHE A 119 -0.97 6.96 -5.53
C PHE A 119 0.35 7.65 -5.16
N MET A 120 1.45 6.90 -5.00
CA MET A 120 2.76 7.48 -4.70
C MET A 120 3.24 8.44 -5.80
N PHE A 121 3.00 8.12 -7.06
CA PHE A 121 3.33 9.00 -8.18
C PHE A 121 2.59 10.35 -8.09
N LEU A 122 1.29 10.33 -7.80
CA LEU A 122 0.51 11.56 -7.66
C LEU A 122 1.00 12.44 -6.50
N GLU A 123 1.33 11.84 -5.36
CA GLU A 123 1.84 12.56 -4.19
C GLU A 123 3.21 13.19 -4.47
N ILE A 124 4.14 12.44 -5.05
CA ILE A 124 5.47 12.94 -5.42
C ILE A 124 5.34 14.07 -6.43
N TRP A 125 4.48 13.91 -7.45
CA TRP A 125 4.25 14.94 -8.44
C TRP A 125 3.72 16.24 -7.80
N SER A 126 2.76 16.12 -6.88
CA SER A 126 2.23 17.28 -6.15
C SER A 126 3.29 17.99 -5.30
N LEU A 127 4.19 17.23 -4.67
CA LEU A 127 5.33 17.76 -3.90
C LEU A 127 6.33 18.51 -4.78
N ILE A 128 6.62 18.02 -5.98
CA ILE A 128 7.53 18.68 -6.93
C ILE A 128 6.95 20.03 -7.38
N GLU A 129 5.65 20.10 -7.65
CA GLU A 129 4.97 21.37 -8.00
C GLU A 129 5.00 22.41 -6.86
N ILE A 130 5.24 22.01 -5.61
CA ILE A 130 5.39 22.96 -4.48
C ILE A 130 6.81 23.54 -4.41
N LEU A 131 7.81 22.74 -4.79
CA LEU A 131 9.23 23.07 -4.62
C LEU A 131 9.81 23.88 -5.80
N LEU A 132 9.11 23.93 -6.94
CA LEU A 132 9.47 24.68 -8.15
C LEU A 132 8.55 25.90 -8.35
#